data_AF-A0A1H9BGJ8-F1
#
_entry.id   AF-A0A1H9BGJ8-F1
#
_cell.length_a   1.000
_cell.length_b   1.000
_cell.length_c   1.000
_cell.angle_alpha   90.00
_cell.angle_beta   90.00
_cell.angle_gamma   90.00
#
_symmetry.space_group_name_H-M   'P 1'
#
loop_
_entity.id
_entity.type
_entity.pdbx_description
1 polymer ?
#
loop_
_entity_poly.entity_id
_entity_poly.type
_entity_poly.pdbx_seq_one_letter_code
_entity_poly.pdbx_strand_id
1 'polypeptide(L)'
;MRTALLVAALALVLSGCSGWHEQAGVGECAKQVDVNDTSINMAKVDCSSQEAVYRVSSREKRSLCPTGDYLEESSGRSKKTGKTRYCYVLNVQEGDCLKAVNRYFQRVTCGAGTRRVTKVVDGRSDRSLCAGQDSKTYSQPMKTICIAE
;
A
#
# COMPACT_ATOMS: atom_id res chain seq x y z
N MET A 1 26.15 19.51 49.31
CA MET A 1 26.72 18.45 48.44
C MET A 1 26.08 18.57 47.07
N ARG A 2 26.88 18.39 46.02
CA ARG A 2 26.71 18.87 44.64
C ARG A 2 25.43 18.40 43.95
N THR A 3 24.77 19.34 43.26
CA THR A 3 23.76 19.14 42.22
C THR A 3 24.28 18.22 41.11
N ALA A 4 23.49 17.22 40.73
CA ALA A 4 23.75 16.38 39.55
C ALA A 4 22.68 16.67 38.49
N LEU A 5 23.12 17.34 37.42
CA LEU A 5 22.37 17.63 36.22
C LEU A 5 22.11 16.33 35.44
N LEU A 6 20.84 15.98 35.25
CA LEU A 6 20.44 14.96 34.28
C LEU A 6 20.40 15.60 32.89
N VAL A 7 21.46 15.39 32.10
CA VAL A 7 21.48 15.75 30.68
C VAL A 7 20.80 14.62 29.91
N ALA A 8 19.55 14.85 29.52
CA ALA A 8 18.85 13.99 28.57
C ALA A 8 19.42 14.23 27.16
N ALA A 9 20.21 13.28 26.68
CA ALA A 9 20.68 13.29 25.29
C ALA A 9 19.53 12.86 24.37
N LEU A 10 18.79 13.82 23.81
CA LEU A 10 17.96 13.57 22.62
C LEU A 10 18.90 13.40 21.42
N ALA A 11 19.13 12.15 21.02
CA ALA A 11 19.70 11.84 19.72
C ALA A 11 18.64 12.10 18.63
N LEU A 12 18.53 13.35 18.19
CA LEU A 12 17.84 13.71 16.95
C LEU A 12 18.71 13.25 15.78
N VAL A 13 18.46 12.03 15.30
CA VAL A 13 19.05 11.55 14.05
C VAL A 13 18.33 12.23 12.89
N LEU A 14 18.85 13.38 12.46
CA LEU A 14 18.47 14.01 11.20
C LEU A 14 19.15 13.26 10.05
N SER A 15 18.49 12.22 9.55
CA SER A 15 18.89 11.49 8.35
C SER A 15 18.64 12.35 7.11
N GLY A 16 19.64 13.13 6.70
CA GLY A 16 19.64 13.94 5.48
C GLY A 16 19.76 13.12 4.20
N CYS A 17 18.73 13.22 3.36
CA CYS A 17 18.69 13.28 1.90
C CYS A 17 19.78 12.56 1.07
N SER A 18 19.44 11.35 0.63
CA SER A 18 19.72 10.89 -0.73
C SER A 18 18.41 10.33 -1.28
N GLY A 19 18.02 10.72 -2.50
CA GLY A 19 16.71 10.45 -3.12
C GLY A 19 16.46 8.99 -3.51
N TRP A 20 16.79 8.06 -2.62
CA TRP A 20 16.47 6.65 -2.72
C TRP A 20 15.41 6.33 -1.69
N HIS A 21 14.20 6.07 -2.16
CA HIS A 21 13.17 5.49 -1.33
C HIS A 21 13.41 3.99 -1.20
N GLU A 22 13.33 3.48 0.04
CA GLU A 22 13.42 2.04 0.28
C GLU A 22 12.20 1.35 -0.33
N GLN A 23 12.42 0.28 -1.11
CA GLN A 23 11.34 -0.52 -1.64
C GLN A 23 10.79 -1.45 -0.55
N ALA A 24 9.47 -1.48 -0.37
CA ALA A 24 8.82 -2.36 0.58
C ALA A 24 9.11 -3.86 0.30
N GLY A 25 9.39 -4.61 1.37
CA GLY A 25 9.44 -6.06 1.41
C GLY A 25 8.05 -6.70 1.48
N VAL A 26 7.98 -8.02 1.29
CA VAL A 26 6.72 -8.77 1.45
C VAL A 26 6.20 -8.60 2.88
N GLY A 27 4.93 -8.23 3.02
CA GLY A 27 4.30 -7.94 4.31
C GLY A 27 4.53 -6.51 4.80
N GLU A 28 5.31 -5.67 4.12
CA GLU A 28 5.50 -4.26 4.46
C GLU A 28 4.53 -3.36 3.69
N CYS A 29 4.26 -2.19 4.24
CA CYS A 29 3.37 -1.21 3.61
C CYS A 29 4.12 -0.26 2.69
N ALA A 30 3.38 0.22 1.69
CA ALA A 30 3.92 1.09 0.67
C ALA A 30 2.93 2.21 0.31
N LYS A 31 3.51 3.31 -0.17
CA LYS A 31 2.80 4.46 -0.72
C LYS A 31 3.34 4.79 -2.11
N GLN A 32 2.50 5.36 -2.95
CA GLN A 32 2.95 5.92 -4.23
C GLN A 32 3.92 7.08 -3.95
N VAL A 33 5.07 7.08 -4.63
CA VAL A 33 6.11 8.10 -4.48
C VAL A 33 5.67 9.44 -5.04
N ASP A 34 5.23 9.45 -6.30
CA ASP A 34 4.73 10.64 -6.97
C ASP A 34 3.24 10.48 -7.29
N VAL A 35 2.44 11.34 -6.66
CA VAL A 35 0.98 11.33 -6.76
C VAL A 35 0.46 11.94 -8.07
N ASN A 36 1.32 12.60 -8.83
CA ASN A 36 1.00 13.17 -10.13
C ASN A 36 1.47 12.28 -11.29
N ASP A 37 2.25 11.23 -10.99
CA ASP A 37 2.70 10.28 -11.99
C ASP A 37 1.59 9.25 -12.32
N THR A 38 1.56 8.85 -13.58
CA THR A 38 0.71 7.77 -14.08
C THR A 38 1.38 6.40 -13.90
N SER A 39 2.70 6.39 -13.72
CA SER A 39 3.47 5.19 -13.40
C SER A 39 3.25 4.77 -11.94
N ILE A 40 3.28 3.46 -11.69
CA ILE A 40 3.22 2.95 -10.32
C ILE A 40 4.65 2.82 -9.82
N ASN A 41 4.95 3.56 -8.76
CA ASN A 41 6.24 3.54 -8.10
C ASN A 41 6.00 3.66 -6.60
N MET A 42 6.32 2.59 -5.88
CA MET A 42 5.92 2.44 -4.49
C MET A 42 7.14 2.49 -3.57
N ALA A 43 7.07 3.36 -2.56
CA ALA A 43 8.05 3.45 -1.50
C ALA A 43 7.51 2.82 -0.22
N LYS A 44 8.40 2.19 0.55
CA LYS A 44 8.11 1.73 1.90
C LYS A 44 7.65 2.89 2.78
N VAL A 45 6.65 2.61 3.59
CA VAL A 45 6.12 3.52 4.61
C VAL A 45 5.68 2.71 5.82
N ASP A 46 5.64 3.34 6.98
CA ASP A 46 5.06 2.73 8.17
C ASP A 46 3.58 2.36 7.93
N CYS A 47 3.19 1.13 8.26
CA CYS A 47 1.82 0.63 8.03
C CYS A 47 0.74 1.39 8.80
N SER A 48 1.09 2.11 9.87
CA SER A 48 0.19 2.98 10.62
C SER A 48 0.03 4.38 10.01
N SER A 49 0.86 4.74 9.02
CA SER A 49 0.73 6.01 8.32
C SER A 49 -0.55 6.08 7.51
N GLN A 50 -1.17 7.27 7.47
CA GLN A 50 -2.33 7.54 6.63
C GLN A 50 -2.03 7.26 5.14
N GLU A 51 -0.79 7.49 4.71
CA GLU A 51 -0.33 7.28 3.33
C GLU A 51 -0.12 5.80 2.97
N ALA A 52 -0.13 4.89 3.96
CA ALA A 52 0.05 3.46 3.78
C ALA A 52 -1.21 2.79 3.22
N VAL A 53 -1.52 3.05 1.94
CA VAL A 53 -2.72 2.53 1.27
C VAL A 53 -2.50 1.11 0.74
N TYR A 54 -1.24 0.70 0.58
CA TYR A 54 -0.88 -0.59 0.00
C TYR A 54 0.02 -1.41 0.92
N ARG A 55 -0.05 -2.73 0.77
CA ARG A 55 0.86 -3.70 1.39
C ARG A 55 1.36 -4.66 0.34
N VAL A 56 2.66 -4.97 0.35
CA VAL A 56 3.23 -5.97 -0.56
C VAL A 56 2.74 -7.35 -0.13
N SER A 57 1.99 -8.03 -0.98
CA SER A 57 1.56 -9.41 -0.73
C SER A 57 2.57 -10.43 -1.22
N SER A 58 3.05 -10.26 -2.46
CA SER A 58 4.05 -11.16 -3.03
C SER A 58 5.01 -10.43 -3.97
N ARG A 59 6.11 -11.12 -4.27
CA ARG A 59 7.12 -10.69 -5.22
C ARG A 59 7.36 -11.80 -6.22
N GLU A 60 6.96 -11.55 -7.46
CA GLU A 60 6.92 -12.54 -8.52
C GLU A 60 8.10 -12.34 -9.47
N LYS A 61 8.89 -13.39 -9.68
CA LYS A 61 10.02 -13.37 -10.61
C LYS A 61 9.58 -14.01 -11.92
N ARG A 62 9.50 -13.21 -12.99
CA ARG A 62 9.08 -13.67 -14.33
C ARG A 62 7.64 -14.22 -14.41
N SER A 63 6.90 -14.28 -13.31
CA SER A 63 5.46 -14.60 -13.22
C SER A 63 4.59 -13.34 -13.18
N LEU A 64 3.28 -13.52 -13.40
CA LEU A 64 2.24 -12.54 -13.09
C LEU A 64 1.93 -12.56 -11.58
N CYS A 65 1.23 -11.54 -11.09
CA CYS A 65 0.66 -11.61 -9.75
C CYS A 65 -0.36 -12.75 -9.63
N PRO A 66 -0.63 -13.23 -8.41
CA PRO A 66 -1.67 -14.22 -8.17
C PRO A 66 -3.04 -13.74 -8.65
N THR A 67 -4.03 -14.64 -8.70
CA THR A 67 -5.39 -14.29 -9.11
C THR A 67 -6.00 -13.26 -8.17
N GLY A 68 -6.38 -12.10 -8.71
CA GLY A 68 -7.04 -11.05 -7.95
C GLY A 68 -6.75 -9.65 -8.48
N ASP A 69 -7.19 -8.66 -7.74
CA ASP A 69 -7.15 -7.24 -8.09
C ASP A 69 -5.90 -6.54 -7.54
N TYR A 70 -4.76 -7.23 -7.63
CA TYR A 70 -3.47 -6.69 -7.20
C TYR A 70 -3.11 -5.44 -8.00
N LEU A 71 -2.57 -4.43 -7.32
CA LEU A 71 -1.85 -3.37 -8.01
C LEU A 71 -0.46 -3.91 -8.37
N GLU A 72 -0.13 -3.89 -9.66
CA GLU A 72 1.17 -4.39 -10.16
C GLU A 72 2.16 -3.26 -10.41
N GLU A 73 3.33 -3.37 -9.80
CA GLU A 73 4.53 -2.60 -10.14
C GLU A 73 5.57 -3.54 -10.72
N SER A 74 6.08 -3.23 -11.91
CA SER A 74 7.17 -3.99 -12.52
C SER A 74 8.47 -3.23 -12.36
N SER A 75 9.47 -3.82 -11.72
CA SER A 75 10.81 -3.23 -11.72
C SER A 75 11.44 -3.40 -13.11
N GLY A 76 11.98 -2.29 -13.64
CA GLY A 76 12.52 -2.23 -14.99
C GLY A 76 13.90 -2.89 -15.12
N ARG A 77 14.02 -3.77 -16.12
CA ARG A 77 15.22 -4.16 -16.89
C ARG A 77 16.42 -4.72 -16.13
N SER A 78 16.42 -6.03 -15.91
CA SER A 78 17.63 -6.82 -16.17
C SER A 78 17.30 -7.92 -17.18
N LYS A 79 17.93 -7.87 -18.36
CA LYS A 79 17.84 -8.92 -19.39
C LYS A 79 18.32 -10.29 -18.86
N LYS A 80 19.16 -10.30 -17.81
CA LYS A 80 19.70 -11.53 -17.19
C LYS A 80 18.74 -12.16 -16.18
N THR A 81 18.01 -11.36 -15.39
CA THR A 81 17.18 -11.89 -14.28
C THR A 81 15.68 -11.88 -14.56
N GLY A 82 15.21 -11.14 -15.58
CA GLY A 82 13.79 -10.97 -15.90
C GLY A 82 13.15 -9.83 -15.08
N LYS A 83 11.87 -9.52 -15.37
CA LYS A 83 11.12 -8.52 -14.61
C LYS A 83 10.67 -9.11 -13.28
N THR A 84 10.92 -8.38 -12.19
CA THR A 84 10.30 -8.66 -10.89
C THR A 84 9.01 -7.84 -10.82
N ARG A 85 7.92 -8.47 -10.39
CA ARG A 85 6.65 -7.80 -10.13
C ARG A 85 6.39 -7.77 -8.63
N TYR A 86 5.94 -6.62 -8.16
CA TYR A 86 5.42 -6.45 -6.83
C TYR A 86 3.91 -6.45 -6.92
N CYS A 87 3.29 -7.29 -6.10
CA CYS A 87 1.85 -7.50 -6.08
C CYS A 87 1.31 -6.88 -4.81
N TYR A 88 0.69 -5.70 -4.93
CA TYR A 88 0.18 -4.97 -3.79
C TYR A 88 -1.30 -5.26 -3.56
N VAL A 89 -1.66 -5.39 -2.29
CA VAL A 89 -3.05 -5.42 -1.83
C VAL A 89 -3.35 -4.13 -1.09
N LEU A 90 -4.63 -3.73 -1.05
CA LEU A 90 -5.04 -2.57 -0.25
C LEU A 90 -4.85 -2.84 1.25
N ASN A 91 -4.20 -1.90 1.91
CA ASN A 91 -4.09 -1.79 3.37
C ASN A 91 -5.14 -0.79 3.86
N VAL A 92 -6.40 -1.23 3.97
CA VAL A 92 -7.54 -0.37 4.33
C VAL A 92 -8.42 -1.04 5.39
N GLN A 93 -9.21 -0.22 6.06
CA GLN A 93 -10.18 -0.63 7.07
C GLN A 93 -11.58 -0.15 6.69
N GLU A 94 -12.60 -0.75 7.29
CA GLU A 94 -13.98 -0.28 7.12
C GLU A 94 -14.10 1.19 7.56
N GLY A 95 -14.76 1.99 6.73
CA GLY A 95 -14.91 3.43 6.93
C GLY A 95 -13.84 4.29 6.26
N ASP A 96 -12.72 3.72 5.79
CA ASP A 96 -11.71 4.44 5.01
C ASP A 96 -12.32 5.03 3.74
N CYS A 97 -11.95 6.26 3.39
CA CYS A 97 -12.34 6.90 2.14
C CYS A 97 -11.16 6.97 1.18
N LEU A 98 -11.43 6.59 -0.07
CA LEU A 98 -10.45 6.43 -1.11
C LEU A 98 -10.77 7.37 -2.28
N LYS A 99 -9.73 7.95 -2.85
CA LYS A 99 -9.77 8.62 -4.14
C LYS A 99 -9.00 7.79 -5.15
N ALA A 100 -9.65 7.42 -6.25
CA ALA A 100 -8.94 6.79 -7.36
C ALA A 100 -8.07 7.84 -8.07
N VAL A 101 -6.78 7.55 -8.23
CA VAL A 101 -5.82 8.35 -8.98
C VAL A 101 -5.18 7.43 -10.00
N ASN A 102 -5.59 7.56 -11.26
CA ASN A 102 -5.19 6.67 -12.35
C ASN A 102 -5.47 5.19 -12.02
N ARG A 103 -4.41 4.42 -11.71
CA ARG A 103 -4.49 2.98 -11.45
C ARG A 103 -4.41 2.62 -9.96
N TYR A 104 -4.22 3.60 -9.07
CA TYR A 104 -4.08 3.38 -7.64
C TYR A 104 -5.09 4.21 -6.84
N PHE A 105 -5.15 3.96 -5.54
CA PHE A 105 -5.97 4.68 -4.59
C PHE A 105 -5.11 5.49 -3.64
N GLN A 106 -5.65 6.63 -3.22
CA GLN A 106 -5.17 7.40 -2.09
C GLN A 106 -6.22 7.36 -0.99
N ARG A 107 -5.77 7.19 0.25
CA ARG A 107 -6.63 7.42 1.41
C ARG A 107 -6.80 8.93 1.60
N VAL A 108 -8.04 9.38 1.71
CA VAL A 108 -8.43 10.79 1.83
C VAL A 108 -9.50 10.95 2.90
N THR A 109 -9.73 12.18 3.34
CA THR A 109 -10.90 12.50 4.16
C THR A 109 -12.17 12.25 3.36
N CYS A 110 -13.17 11.60 3.99
CA CYS A 110 -14.46 11.36 3.37
C CYS A 110 -15.16 12.67 2.98
N GLY A 111 -15.74 12.69 1.79
CA GLY A 111 -16.47 13.84 1.27
C GLY A 111 -17.15 13.53 -0.06
N ALA A 112 -17.63 14.57 -0.73
CA ALA A 112 -18.24 14.41 -2.04
C ALA A 112 -17.22 13.83 -3.05
N GLY A 113 -17.62 12.78 -3.76
CA GLY A 113 -16.80 12.13 -4.79
C GLY A 113 -15.69 11.21 -4.27
N THR A 114 -15.66 10.90 -2.97
CA THR A 114 -14.77 9.89 -2.41
C THR A 114 -15.47 8.55 -2.28
N ARG A 115 -14.74 7.46 -2.46
CA ARG A 115 -15.29 6.11 -2.40
C ARG A 115 -15.01 5.47 -1.05
N ARG A 116 -16.04 5.00 -0.35
CA ARG A 116 -15.91 4.48 1.01
C ARG A 116 -15.71 2.96 1.03
N VAL A 117 -14.76 2.49 1.83
CA VAL A 117 -14.63 1.07 2.16
C VAL A 117 -15.77 0.69 3.11
N THR A 118 -16.71 -0.11 2.63
CA THR A 118 -17.91 -0.49 3.37
C THR A 118 -17.74 -1.80 4.12
N LYS A 119 -16.85 -2.68 3.65
CA LYS A 119 -16.63 -3.99 4.24
C LYS A 119 -15.25 -4.53 3.92
N VAL A 120 -14.62 -5.18 4.90
CA VAL A 120 -13.38 -5.95 4.69
C VAL A 120 -13.58 -7.38 5.20
N VAL A 121 -13.47 -8.36 4.32
CA VAL A 121 -13.62 -9.78 4.64
C VAL A 121 -12.30 -10.50 4.44
N ASP A 122 -11.72 -10.97 5.53
CA ASP A 122 -10.52 -11.83 5.51
C ASP A 122 -10.87 -13.30 5.26
N GLY A 123 -9.94 -14.05 4.67
CA GLY A 123 -10.08 -15.49 4.40
C GLY A 123 -10.99 -15.84 3.22
N ARG A 124 -11.55 -14.84 2.53
CA ARG A 124 -12.50 -15.04 1.41
C ARG A 124 -12.15 -14.13 0.25
N SER A 125 -11.99 -14.70 -0.94
CA SER A 125 -11.86 -13.97 -2.21
C SER A 125 -13.13 -14.20 -3.03
N ASP A 126 -14.14 -13.36 -2.81
CA ASP A 126 -15.49 -13.57 -3.33
C ASP A 126 -16.23 -12.23 -3.48
N ARG A 127 -16.36 -11.76 -4.73
CA ARG A 127 -17.00 -10.47 -5.04
C ARG A 127 -18.48 -10.43 -4.68
N SER A 128 -19.16 -11.58 -4.61
CA SER A 128 -20.58 -11.64 -4.27
C SER A 128 -20.87 -11.13 -2.84
N LEU A 129 -19.85 -11.15 -1.97
CA LEU A 129 -19.94 -10.63 -0.60
C LEU A 129 -20.16 -9.11 -0.52
N CYS A 130 -19.99 -8.39 -1.63
CA CYS A 130 -20.17 -6.94 -1.72
C CYS A 130 -21.56 -6.52 -2.22
N ALA A 131 -22.50 -7.45 -2.40
CA ALA A 131 -23.90 -7.15 -2.73
C ALA A 131 -24.08 -6.15 -3.91
N GLY A 132 -23.26 -6.28 -4.95
CA GLY A 132 -23.30 -5.42 -6.15
C GLY A 132 -22.48 -4.13 -6.05
N GLN A 133 -21.89 -3.81 -4.91
CA GLN A 133 -20.90 -2.74 -4.79
C GLN A 133 -19.61 -3.10 -5.53
N ASP A 134 -18.80 -2.08 -5.84
CA ASP A 134 -17.45 -2.30 -6.34
C ASP A 134 -16.64 -3.10 -5.32
N SER A 135 -15.73 -3.93 -5.82
CA SER A 135 -14.96 -4.85 -4.98
C SER A 135 -13.51 -5.01 -5.43
N LYS A 136 -12.66 -5.32 -4.46
CA LYS A 136 -11.29 -5.80 -4.67
C LYS A 136 -11.12 -7.15 -3.99
N THR A 137 -10.70 -8.14 -4.77
CA THR A 137 -10.53 -9.51 -4.32
C THR A 137 -9.10 -9.96 -4.52
N TYR A 138 -8.53 -10.65 -3.55
CA TYR A 138 -7.14 -11.11 -3.57
C TYR A 138 -7.09 -12.58 -3.17
N SER A 139 -6.30 -13.40 -3.86
CA SER A 139 -6.08 -14.81 -3.47
C SER A 139 -5.07 -14.96 -2.33
N GLN A 140 -4.20 -13.99 -2.13
CA GLN A 140 -3.08 -13.99 -1.20
C GLN A 140 -2.82 -12.56 -0.69
N PRO A 141 -2.98 -12.27 0.61
CA PRO A 141 -3.87 -13.03 1.50
C PRO A 141 -5.27 -13.11 0.89
N MET A 142 -6.00 -14.20 1.15
CA MET A 142 -7.40 -14.29 0.73
C MET A 142 -8.19 -13.17 1.40
N LYS A 143 -8.69 -12.21 0.61
CA LYS A 143 -9.39 -11.03 1.12
C LYS A 143 -10.36 -10.49 0.09
N THR A 144 -11.49 -9.99 0.55
CA THR A 144 -12.46 -9.21 -0.22
C THR A 144 -12.65 -7.85 0.44
N ILE A 145 -12.64 -6.79 -0.35
CA ILE A 145 -12.86 -5.41 0.09
C ILE A 145 -14.00 -4.85 -0.74
N CYS A 146 -15.05 -4.38 -0.07
CA CYS A 146 -16.19 -3.75 -0.71
C CYS A 146 -16.03 -2.22 -0.63
N ILE A 147 -16.31 -1.57 -1.75
CA ILE A 147 -16.10 -0.13 -1.93
C ILE A 147 -17.38 0.45 -2.54
N ALA A 148 -18.02 1.36 -1.82
CA ALA A 148 -19.13 2.14 -2.32
C ALA A 148 -18.66 3.52 -2.80
N GLU A 149 -19.47 4.15 -3.64
CA GLU A 149 -19.35 5.58 -3.95
C GLU A 149 -19.88 6.47 -2.80
#